data_AF-A0A068TVI6-F1
#
_entry.id   AF-A0A068TVI6-F1
#
_cell.length_a   1.000
_cell.length_b   1.000
_cell.length_c   1.000
_cell.angle_alpha   90.00
_cell.angle_beta   90.00
_cell.angle_gamma   90.00
#
_symmetry.space_group_name_H-M   'P 1'
#
loop_
_entity.id
_entity.type
_entity.pdbx_description
1 polymer ?
#
loop_
_entity_poly.entity_id
_entity_poly.type
_entity_poly.pdbx_seq_one_letter_code
_entity_poly.pdbx_strand_id
1 'polypeptide(L)'
;MVAKPLYGVLSDALYIGRARRIPYVSIGVFLQVLSWGLLALISVASEALSILLACVLLSNLGASIAEVAKDALVAEYGQKNKMPGLQSYAFTALAAGGILGNFLGGYFLLHTQQPKSMFLSFSALLAFQLTITLGMKEDSIGSPQTSSHSLVRKSISESIRKQYFDLLVVAREESISRPLIWIVASTATVPNSSGSIFCYQTQCLNLDPSVVGMSKVIGQLMLLVMTVSYDRLWKHVPMRKLVGIVQILYASSVLLDLILVTQVNLDRGGQWSIL
;
A
#
# COMPACT_ATOMS: atom_id res chain seq x y z
N MET A 1 3.16 2.10 6.42
CA MET A 1 3.25 0.65 6.15
C MET A 1 4.43 0.09 6.92
N VAL A 2 4.21 -0.87 7.80
CA VAL A 2 5.24 -1.37 8.73
C VAL A 2 5.39 -2.87 8.55
N ALA A 3 6.62 -3.37 8.59
CA ALA A 3 6.96 -4.79 8.70
C ALA A 3 6.28 -5.76 7.70
N LYS A 4 5.99 -5.31 6.47
CA LYS A 4 5.37 -6.17 5.43
C LYS A 4 6.04 -7.54 5.26
N PRO A 5 7.38 -7.68 5.20
CA PRO A 5 8.03 -8.98 5.07
C PRO A 5 7.71 -9.94 6.23
N LEU A 6 7.56 -9.42 7.45
CA LEU A 6 7.23 -10.21 8.64
C LEU A 6 5.84 -10.82 8.52
N TYR A 7 4.85 -10.04 8.06
CA TYR A 7 3.48 -10.54 7.87
C TYR A 7 3.38 -11.53 6.71
N GLY A 8 4.24 -11.39 5.69
CA GLY A 8 4.39 -12.37 4.63
C GLY A 8 4.75 -13.74 5.20
N VAL A 9 5.89 -13.82 5.92
CA VAL A 9 6.34 -15.05 6.58
C VAL A 9 5.31 -15.58 7.58
N LEU A 10 4.66 -14.69 8.34
CA LEU A 10 3.65 -15.11 9.32
C LEU A 10 2.44 -15.77 8.65
N SER A 11 1.93 -15.17 7.57
CA SER A 11 0.80 -15.73 6.81
C SER A 11 1.17 -16.97 5.99
N ASP A 12 2.45 -17.15 5.69
CA ASP A 12 2.95 -18.39 5.08
C ASP A 12 3.07 -19.54 6.08
N ALA A 13 3.42 -19.23 7.34
CA ALA A 13 3.76 -20.20 8.38
C ALA A 13 2.57 -20.68 9.20
N LEU A 14 1.61 -19.78 9.41
CA LEU A 14 0.47 -20.03 10.26
C LEU A 14 -0.79 -20.20 9.42
N TYR A 15 -1.46 -21.33 9.60
CA TYR A 15 -2.79 -21.57 9.07
C TYR A 15 -3.79 -21.28 10.19
N ILE A 16 -4.78 -20.44 9.90
CA ILE A 16 -5.84 -20.10 10.86
C ILE A 16 -7.10 -20.87 10.44
N GLY A 17 -7.35 -21.99 11.12
CA GLY A 17 -8.45 -22.91 10.76
C GLY A 17 -8.14 -23.72 9.49
N ARG A 18 -9.13 -23.84 8.59
CA ARG A 18 -8.95 -24.49 7.27
C ARG A 18 -8.40 -23.53 6.21
N ALA A 19 -8.12 -22.29 6.59
CA ALA A 19 -7.89 -21.19 5.69
C ALA A 19 -6.50 -20.56 5.89
N ARG A 20 -5.80 -20.26 4.80
CA ARG A 20 -4.42 -19.77 4.78
C ARG A 20 -4.29 -18.26 4.68
N ARG A 21 -5.07 -17.57 3.83
CA ARG A 21 -4.85 -16.14 3.49
C ARG A 21 -6.04 -15.24 3.83
N ILE A 22 -7.27 -15.71 3.61
CA ILE A 22 -8.50 -14.95 3.88
C ILE A 22 -8.61 -14.54 5.36
N PRO A 23 -8.22 -15.37 6.36
CA PRO A 23 -8.24 -14.95 7.76
C PRO A 23 -7.32 -13.76 8.04
N TYR A 24 -6.15 -13.70 7.42
CA TYR A 24 -5.22 -12.55 7.57
C TYR A 24 -5.78 -11.28 6.95
N VAL A 25 -6.42 -11.39 5.77
CA VAL A 25 -7.13 -10.26 5.16
C VAL A 25 -8.24 -9.77 6.10
N SER A 26 -9.04 -10.68 6.65
CA SER A 26 -10.13 -10.34 7.57
C SER A 26 -9.62 -9.66 8.85
N ILE A 27 -8.58 -10.21 9.50
CA ILE A 27 -7.94 -9.61 10.68
C ILE A 27 -7.41 -8.21 10.37
N GLY A 28 -6.70 -8.05 9.25
CA GLY A 28 -6.13 -6.75 8.86
C GLY A 28 -7.20 -5.71 8.56
N VAL A 29 -8.32 -6.10 7.94
CA VAL A 29 -9.45 -5.20 7.68
C VAL A 29 -10.23 -4.88 8.96
N PHE A 30 -10.42 -5.86 9.85
CA PHE A 30 -11.04 -5.65 11.15
C PHE A 30 -10.29 -4.62 12.00
N LEU A 31 -8.95 -4.72 12.05
CA LEU A 31 -8.11 -3.73 12.74
C LEU A 31 -8.26 -2.32 12.15
N GLN A 32 -8.44 -2.21 10.83
CA GLN A 32 -8.71 -0.92 10.18
C GLN A 32 -10.11 -0.40 10.53
N VAL A 33 -11.15 -1.23 10.48
CA VAL A 33 -12.53 -0.84 10.88
C VAL A 33 -12.54 -0.33 12.32
N LEU A 34 -11.88 -1.06 13.23
CA LEU A 34 -11.78 -0.67 14.63
C LEU A 34 -11.08 0.69 14.77
N SER A 35 -9.95 0.88 14.09
CA SER A 35 -9.20 2.14 14.15
C SER A 35 -10.00 3.34 13.60
N TRP A 36 -10.50 3.24 12.37
CA TRP A 36 -11.25 4.34 11.74
C TRP A 36 -12.60 4.60 12.39
N GLY A 37 -13.25 3.55 12.92
CA GLY A 37 -14.47 3.67 13.71
C GLY A 37 -14.21 4.42 15.03
N LEU A 38 -13.13 4.09 15.74
CA LEU A 38 -12.73 4.81 16.96
C LEU A 38 -12.43 6.29 16.66
N LEU A 39 -11.75 6.59 15.55
CA LEU A 39 -11.50 7.97 15.10
C LEU A 39 -12.77 8.75 14.77
N ALA A 40 -13.83 8.08 14.31
CA ALA A 40 -15.11 8.73 14.06
C ALA A 40 -15.86 9.08 15.36
N LEU A 41 -15.70 8.27 16.41
CA LEU A 41 -16.41 8.40 17.68
C LEU A 41 -15.75 9.40 18.64
N ILE A 42 -14.43 9.49 18.63
CA ILE A 42 -13.68 10.37 19.54
C ILE A 42 -13.72 11.81 19.00
N SER A 43 -14.31 12.73 19.76
CA SER A 43 -14.20 14.16 19.47
C SER A 43 -12.77 14.63 19.75
N VAL A 44 -12.14 15.25 18.75
CA VAL A 44 -10.74 15.72 18.79
C VAL A 44 -10.56 16.79 19.88
N ALA A 45 -10.24 16.36 21.09
CA ALA A 45 -9.75 17.20 22.18
C ALA A 45 -8.22 17.04 22.31
N SER A 46 -7.51 18.01 22.90
CA SER A 46 -6.04 18.07 22.84
C SER A 46 -5.29 16.87 23.48
N GLU A 47 -5.92 16.11 24.40
CA GLU A 47 -5.38 14.86 24.95
C GLU A 47 -5.46 13.66 23.98
N ALA A 48 -6.09 13.83 22.81
CA ALA A 48 -6.33 12.78 21.83
C ALA A 48 -5.13 12.48 20.90
N LEU A 49 -3.99 13.18 21.01
CA LEU A 49 -2.85 12.96 20.10
C LEU A 49 -2.28 11.54 20.21
N SER A 50 -2.09 11.03 21.43
CA SER A 50 -1.60 9.66 21.66
C SER A 50 -2.59 8.62 21.15
N ILE A 51 -3.90 8.87 21.33
CA ILE A 51 -4.96 7.97 20.86
C ILE A 51 -5.06 8.00 19.34
N LEU A 52 -4.94 9.18 18.71
CA LEU A 52 -4.90 9.36 17.27
C LEU A 52 -3.71 8.62 16.67
N LEU A 53 -2.52 8.79 17.24
CA LEU A 53 -1.30 8.09 16.82
C LEU A 53 -1.47 6.57 16.97
N ALA A 54 -1.98 6.09 18.10
CA ALA A 54 -2.25 4.68 18.32
C ALA A 54 -3.24 4.12 17.30
N CYS A 55 -4.34 4.84 17.01
CA CYS A 55 -5.30 4.44 15.99
C CYS A 55 -4.66 4.41 14.59
N VAL A 56 -3.93 5.45 14.20
CA VAL A 56 -3.25 5.53 12.90
C VAL A 56 -2.21 4.41 12.75
N LEU A 57 -1.46 4.09 13.81
CA LEU A 57 -0.52 2.95 13.80
C LEU A 57 -1.26 1.62 13.68
N LEU A 58 -2.36 1.43 14.42
CA LEU A 58 -3.20 0.23 14.36
C LEU A 58 -3.83 0.03 12.96
N SER A 59 -4.27 1.12 12.34
CA SER A 59 -4.78 1.13 10.96
C SER A 59 -3.69 0.75 9.95
N ASN A 60 -2.51 1.37 10.06
CA ASN A 60 -1.36 1.06 9.20
C ASN A 60 -0.88 -0.40 9.36
N LEU A 61 -0.94 -0.93 10.58
CA LEU A 61 -0.67 -2.32 10.89
C LEU A 61 -1.67 -3.24 10.17
N GLY A 62 -2.98 -2.99 10.36
CA GLY A 62 -4.04 -3.75 9.71
C GLY A 62 -3.97 -3.70 8.19
N ALA A 63 -3.69 -2.51 7.63
CA ALA A 63 -3.49 -2.33 6.19
C ALA A 63 -2.31 -3.14 5.66
N SER A 64 -1.18 -3.13 6.37
CA SER A 64 0.02 -3.88 5.97
C SER A 64 -0.22 -5.40 5.96
N ILE A 65 -0.96 -5.93 6.96
CA ILE A 65 -1.33 -7.35 7.01
C ILE A 65 -2.26 -7.71 5.86
N ALA A 66 -3.32 -6.91 5.64
CA ALA A 66 -4.32 -7.18 4.61
C ALA A 66 -3.74 -7.08 3.20
N GLU A 67 -2.85 -6.12 2.95
CA GLU A 67 -2.21 -5.92 1.65
C GLU A 67 -1.29 -7.10 1.30
N VAL A 68 -0.41 -7.50 2.22
CA VAL A 68 0.51 -8.63 1.96
C VAL A 68 -0.27 -9.93 1.71
N ALA A 69 -1.33 -10.18 2.47
CA ALA A 69 -2.18 -11.35 2.26
C ALA A 69 -2.95 -11.29 0.92
N LYS A 70 -3.43 -10.11 0.50
CA LYS A 70 -4.08 -9.93 -0.81
C LYS A 70 -3.11 -10.11 -1.97
N ASP A 71 -1.91 -9.53 -1.89
CA ASP A 71 -0.88 -9.67 -2.93
C ASP A 71 -0.48 -11.13 -3.10
N ALA A 72 -0.27 -11.85 -1.99
CA ALA A 72 0.01 -13.28 -2.00
C ALA A 72 -1.16 -14.09 -2.59
N LEU A 73 -2.40 -13.77 -2.23
CA LEU A 73 -3.59 -14.45 -2.76
C LEU A 73 -3.73 -14.25 -4.29
N VAL A 74 -3.50 -13.03 -4.78
CA VAL A 74 -3.52 -12.72 -6.22
C VAL A 74 -2.40 -13.48 -6.96
N ALA A 75 -1.20 -13.54 -6.38
CA ALA A 75 -0.07 -14.27 -6.94
C ALA A 75 -0.33 -15.79 -7.01
N GLU A 76 -0.79 -16.38 -5.90
CA GLU A 76 -1.12 -17.82 -5.82
C GLU A 76 -2.23 -18.20 -6.80
N TYR A 77 -3.31 -17.40 -6.87
CA TYR A 77 -4.42 -17.64 -7.78
C TYR A 77 -3.99 -17.50 -9.26
N GLY A 78 -3.18 -16.48 -9.56
CA GLY A 78 -2.64 -16.27 -10.91
C GLY A 78 -1.75 -17.42 -11.37
N GLN A 79 -0.87 -17.93 -10.49
CA GLN A 79 -0.01 -19.07 -10.79
C GLN A 79 -0.81 -20.36 -10.98
N LYS A 80 -1.77 -20.62 -10.09
CA LYS A 80 -2.56 -21.85 -10.12
C LYS A 80 -3.44 -21.95 -11.36
N ASN A 81 -4.10 -20.86 -11.75
CA ASN A 81 -4.95 -20.82 -12.93
C ASN A 81 -4.20 -20.48 -14.23
N LYS A 82 -2.86 -20.39 -14.18
CA LYS A 82 -2.00 -20.02 -15.32
C LYS A 82 -2.47 -18.74 -16.01
N MET A 83 -2.86 -17.72 -15.22
CA MET A 83 -3.31 -16.42 -15.71
C MET A 83 -2.18 -15.38 -15.55
N PRO A 84 -1.24 -15.29 -16.51
CA PRO A 84 -0.17 -14.29 -16.45
C PRO A 84 -0.77 -12.88 -16.55
N GLY A 85 -0.49 -12.03 -15.57
CA GLY A 85 -0.93 -10.63 -15.56
C GLY A 85 -2.08 -10.29 -14.60
N LEU A 86 -2.59 -11.25 -13.82
CA LEU A 86 -3.64 -10.97 -12.82
C LEU A 86 -3.25 -9.85 -11.84
N GLN A 87 -1.97 -9.77 -11.48
CA GLN A 87 -1.43 -8.69 -10.64
C GLN A 87 -1.57 -7.31 -11.29
N SER A 88 -1.41 -7.21 -12.61
CA SER A 88 -1.58 -5.96 -13.35
C SER A 88 -3.04 -5.48 -13.34
N TYR A 89 -4.00 -6.41 -13.43
CA TYR A 89 -5.42 -6.11 -13.26
C TYR A 89 -5.74 -5.65 -11.83
N ALA A 90 -5.12 -6.28 -10.82
CA ALA A 90 -5.28 -5.85 -9.43
C ALA A 90 -4.76 -4.41 -9.22
N PHE A 91 -3.60 -4.05 -9.79
CA PHE A 91 -3.08 -2.68 -9.75
C PHE A 91 -3.94 -1.68 -10.53
N THR A 92 -4.54 -2.11 -11.64
CA THR A 92 -5.48 -1.29 -12.41
C THR A 92 -6.75 -1.01 -11.60
N ALA A 93 -7.28 -2.01 -10.90
CA ALA A 93 -8.41 -1.82 -9.97
C ALA A 93 -8.03 -0.93 -8.77
N LEU A 94 -6.81 -1.08 -8.23
CA LEU A 94 -6.27 -0.22 -7.18
C LEU A 94 -6.23 1.25 -7.62
N ALA A 95 -5.72 1.52 -8.82
CA ALA A 95 -5.65 2.88 -9.37
C ALA A 95 -7.04 3.46 -9.62
N ALA A 96 -7.98 2.68 -10.16
CA ALA A 96 -9.37 3.11 -10.33
C ALA A 96 -10.04 3.43 -8.98
N GLY A 97 -9.85 2.59 -7.97
CA GLY A 97 -10.32 2.84 -6.61
C GLY A 97 -9.66 4.08 -5.98
N GLY A 98 -8.37 4.31 -6.27
CA GLY A 98 -7.64 5.51 -5.84
C GLY A 98 -8.19 6.80 -6.46
N ILE A 99 -8.56 6.78 -7.75
CA ILE A 99 -9.22 7.90 -8.43
C ILE A 99 -10.56 8.20 -7.75
N LEU A 100 -11.43 7.18 -7.63
CA LEU A 100 -12.74 7.32 -6.98
C LEU A 100 -12.62 7.81 -5.54
N GLY A 101 -11.69 7.23 -4.77
CA GLY A 101 -11.43 7.60 -3.38
C GLY A 101 -10.94 9.04 -3.23
N ASN A 102 -10.04 9.50 -4.11
CA ASN A 102 -9.56 10.88 -4.09
C ASN A 102 -10.66 11.88 -4.50
N PHE A 103 -11.49 11.55 -5.49
CA PHE A 103 -12.64 12.39 -5.87
C PHE A 103 -13.67 12.50 -4.75
N LEU A 104 -14.06 11.37 -4.15
CA LEU A 104 -14.99 11.36 -3.02
C LEU A 104 -14.40 12.08 -1.81
N GLY A 105 -13.13 11.84 -1.49
CA GLY A 105 -12.41 12.54 -0.42
C GLY A 105 -12.38 14.05 -0.62
N GLY A 106 -12.12 14.52 -1.85
CA GLY A 106 -12.18 15.93 -2.21
C GLY A 106 -13.59 16.52 -2.08
N TYR A 107 -14.61 15.78 -2.54
CA TYR A 107 -16.01 16.21 -2.42
C TYR A 107 -16.43 16.40 -0.96
N PHE A 108 -16.13 15.43 -0.08
CA PHE A 108 -16.41 15.52 1.35
C PHE A 108 -15.63 16.66 2.02
N LEU A 109 -14.39 16.94 1.60
CA LEU A 109 -13.57 18.04 2.13
C LEU A 109 -14.19 19.40 1.83
N LEU A 110 -14.75 19.56 0.63
CA LEU A 110 -15.36 20.83 0.19
C LEU A 110 -16.75 21.07 0.79
N HIS A 111 -17.61 20.04 0.85
CA HIS A 111 -19.02 20.23 1.22
C HIS A 111 -19.34 19.99 2.69
N THR A 112 -18.70 18.99 3.32
CA THR A 112 -19.13 18.54 4.65
C THR A 112 -18.30 19.17 5.76
N GLN A 113 -17.05 19.57 5.50
CA GLN A 113 -16.04 20.15 6.42
C GLN A 113 -15.88 19.46 7.80
N GLN A 114 -16.57 18.35 8.04
CA GLN A 114 -16.54 17.59 9.28
C GLN A 114 -15.75 16.29 9.07
N PRO A 115 -14.55 16.15 9.67
CA PRO A 115 -13.72 14.95 9.51
C PRO A 115 -14.39 13.68 10.06
N LYS A 116 -15.32 13.82 11.01
CA LYS A 116 -16.09 12.70 11.58
C LYS A 116 -16.89 11.93 10.53
N SER A 117 -17.54 12.66 9.61
CA SER A 117 -18.34 12.04 8.54
C SER A 117 -17.44 11.24 7.58
N MET A 118 -16.24 11.75 7.28
CA MET A 118 -15.28 11.04 6.44
C MET A 118 -14.79 9.75 7.09
N PHE A 119 -14.41 9.80 8.37
CA PHE A 119 -13.96 8.61 9.10
C PHE A 119 -15.06 7.56 9.20
N LEU A 120 -16.31 7.99 9.41
CA LEU A 120 -17.46 7.09 9.45
C LEU A 120 -17.74 6.45 8.09
N SER A 121 -17.73 7.23 7.00
CA SER A 121 -17.89 6.70 5.64
C SER A 121 -16.78 5.71 5.27
N PHE A 122 -15.53 6.02 5.62
CA PHE A 122 -14.41 5.12 5.36
C PHE A 122 -14.50 3.83 6.20
N SER A 123 -14.87 3.94 7.48
CA SER A 123 -15.12 2.79 8.35
C SER A 123 -16.27 1.91 7.83
N ALA A 124 -17.33 2.51 7.28
CA ALA A 124 -18.45 1.77 6.68
C ALA A 124 -18.02 1.00 5.42
N LEU A 125 -17.21 1.60 4.54
CA LEU A 125 -16.64 0.91 3.37
C LEU A 125 -15.75 -0.26 3.78
N LEU A 126 -14.91 -0.09 4.81
CA LEU A 126 -14.07 -1.16 5.34
C LEU A 126 -14.90 -2.28 5.98
N ALA A 127 -15.99 -1.94 6.69
CA ALA A 127 -16.90 -2.92 7.26
C ALA A 127 -17.61 -3.72 6.17
N PHE A 128 -18.02 -3.07 5.09
CA PHE A 128 -18.56 -3.76 3.91
C PHE A 128 -17.52 -4.68 3.26
N GLN A 129 -16.27 -4.25 3.14
CA GLN A 129 -15.20 -5.12 2.66
C GLN A 129 -14.98 -6.33 3.59
N LEU A 130 -15.11 -6.13 4.91
CA LEU A 130 -14.97 -7.19 5.90
C LEU A 130 -16.08 -8.25 5.76
N THR A 131 -17.33 -7.84 5.58
CA THR A 131 -18.45 -8.78 5.41
C THR A 131 -18.30 -9.61 4.14
N ILE A 132 -17.87 -8.99 3.03
CA ILE A 132 -17.54 -9.73 1.79
C ILE A 132 -16.42 -10.74 2.06
N THR A 133 -15.34 -10.32 2.71
CA THR A 133 -14.17 -11.18 2.99
C THR A 133 -14.55 -12.36 3.88
N LEU A 134 -15.41 -12.15 4.88
CA LEU A 134 -15.92 -13.21 5.76
C LEU A 134 -16.88 -14.18 5.05
N GLY A 135 -17.62 -13.69 4.05
CA GLY A 135 -18.51 -14.51 3.23
C GLY A 135 -17.78 -15.40 2.21
N MET A 136 -16.51 -15.11 1.91
CA MET A 136 -15.70 -15.91 0.99
C MET A 136 -15.20 -17.19 1.66
N LYS A 137 -15.59 -18.35 1.14
CA LYS A 137 -14.99 -19.65 1.52
C LYS A 137 -13.70 -19.88 0.75
N GLU A 138 -12.59 -20.17 1.43
CA GLU A 138 -11.32 -20.51 0.77
C GLU A 138 -11.39 -21.74 -0.13
N ASP A 139 -12.33 -22.66 0.13
CA ASP A 139 -12.56 -23.83 -0.70
C ASP A 139 -12.94 -23.46 -2.16
N SER A 140 -13.52 -22.26 -2.37
CA SER A 140 -13.85 -21.74 -3.71
C SER A 140 -12.63 -21.25 -4.51
N ILE A 141 -11.53 -20.96 -3.82
CA ILE A 141 -10.23 -20.54 -4.40
C ILE A 141 -9.35 -21.80 -4.66
N GLY A 142 -9.78 -22.96 -4.13
CA GLY A 142 -9.24 -24.29 -4.38
C GLY A 142 -7.93 -24.54 -3.65
N SER A 143 -7.86 -24.25 -2.35
CA SER A 143 -6.70 -24.66 -1.54
C SER A 143 -6.46 -26.19 -1.66
N PRO A 144 -5.19 -26.66 -1.69
CA PRO A 144 -4.92 -28.09 -1.59
C PRO A 144 -5.52 -28.58 -0.28
N GLN A 145 -6.39 -29.58 -0.34
CA GLN A 145 -6.83 -30.29 0.85
C GLN A 145 -5.62 -31.01 1.45
N THR A 146 -4.88 -30.35 2.34
CA THR A 146 -3.98 -31.05 3.26
C THR A 146 -4.81 -31.51 4.44
N SER A 147 -5.39 -32.70 4.27
CA SER A 147 -5.81 -33.56 5.36
C SER A 147 -4.63 -33.81 6.30
N SER A 148 -4.61 -33.20 7.49
CA SER A 148 -3.97 -33.79 8.68
C SER A 148 -4.16 -32.91 9.91
N HIS A 149 -5.28 -33.18 10.58
CA HIS A 149 -5.64 -32.69 11.91
C HIS A 149 -4.75 -33.26 13.04
N SER A 150 -3.52 -33.73 12.77
CA SER A 150 -2.78 -34.62 13.67
C SER A 150 -1.37 -34.20 14.12
N LEU A 151 -0.86 -33.00 13.77
CA LEU A 151 0.48 -32.53 14.19
C LEU A 151 0.52 -31.13 14.85
N VAL A 152 -0.64 -30.64 15.31
CA VAL A 152 -0.99 -29.24 15.66
C VAL A 152 -0.11 -28.52 16.72
N ARG A 153 0.91 -29.13 17.32
CA ARG A 153 1.69 -28.45 18.38
C ARG A 153 3.20 -28.59 18.33
N LYS A 154 3.79 -29.43 17.48
CA LYS A 154 5.25 -29.43 17.32
C LYS A 154 5.67 -28.30 16.39
N SER A 155 5.77 -27.15 17.06
CA SER A 155 6.62 -26.00 16.82
C SER A 155 6.25 -25.11 15.63
N ILE A 156 5.18 -24.33 15.82
CA ILE A 156 4.91 -23.08 15.07
C ILE A 156 6.20 -22.24 14.91
N SER A 157 7.03 -22.20 15.96
CA SER A 157 8.33 -21.53 15.95
C SER A 157 9.29 -22.16 14.94
N GLU A 158 9.37 -23.48 14.84
CA GLU A 158 10.19 -24.17 13.81
C GLU A 158 9.65 -23.92 12.40
N SER A 159 8.33 -23.92 12.18
CA SER A 159 7.75 -23.60 10.87
C SER A 159 8.06 -22.16 10.43
N ILE A 160 7.91 -21.19 11.33
CA ILE A 160 8.26 -19.78 11.08
C ILE A 160 9.78 -19.67 10.83
N ARG A 161 10.59 -20.32 11.66
CA ARG A 161 12.05 -20.31 11.55
C ARG A 161 12.51 -20.90 10.23
N LYS A 162 11.90 -22.00 9.80
CA LYS A 162 12.19 -22.64 8.52
C LYS A 162 11.85 -21.72 7.35
N GLN A 163 10.65 -21.16 7.29
CA GLN A 163 10.26 -20.25 6.22
C GLN A 163 11.10 -18.97 6.20
N TYR A 164 11.45 -18.46 7.38
CA TYR A 164 12.39 -17.35 7.49
C TYR A 164 13.76 -17.70 6.90
N PHE A 165 14.32 -18.87 7.23
CA PHE A 165 15.60 -19.31 6.66
C PHE A 165 15.51 -19.57 5.16
N ASP A 166 14.45 -20.20 4.67
CA ASP A 166 14.23 -20.44 3.24
C ASP A 166 14.19 -19.11 2.48
N LEU A 167 13.45 -18.11 3.01
CA LEU A 167 13.42 -16.76 2.47
C LEU A 167 14.81 -16.09 2.52
N LEU A 168 15.59 -16.31 3.59
CA LEU A 168 16.94 -15.76 3.74
C LEU A 168 17.92 -16.39 2.74
N VAL A 169 17.78 -17.69 2.45
CA VAL A 169 18.56 -18.39 1.43
C VAL A 169 18.24 -17.81 0.05
N VAL A 170 16.97 -17.67 -0.30
CA VAL A 170 16.53 -17.07 -1.57
C VAL A 170 17.00 -15.61 -1.68
N ALA A 171 16.89 -14.83 -0.59
CA ALA A 171 17.33 -13.44 -0.55
C ALA A 171 18.85 -13.28 -0.68
N ARG A 172 19.64 -14.32 -0.37
CA ARG A 172 21.10 -14.32 -0.53
C ARG A 172 21.55 -14.72 -1.93
N GLU A 173 20.68 -15.29 -2.76
CA GLU A 173 21.02 -15.66 -4.13
C GLU A 173 21.47 -14.43 -4.92
N GLU A 174 22.65 -14.48 -5.55
CA GLU A 174 23.26 -13.30 -6.20
C GLU A 174 22.40 -12.71 -7.33
N SER A 175 21.58 -13.54 -7.96
CA SER A 175 20.65 -13.15 -9.01
C SER A 175 19.53 -12.21 -8.50
N ILE A 176 19.13 -12.37 -7.23
CA ILE A 176 18.04 -11.64 -6.56
C ILE A 176 18.59 -10.56 -5.63
N SER A 177 19.66 -10.86 -4.89
CA SER A 177 20.23 -9.99 -3.87
C SER A 177 20.80 -8.70 -4.47
N ARG A 178 21.49 -8.77 -5.62
CA ARG A 178 22.08 -7.58 -6.26
C ARG A 178 21.01 -6.57 -6.71
N PRO A 179 19.95 -6.95 -7.45
CA PRO A 179 18.84 -6.03 -7.75
C PRO A 179 18.12 -5.54 -6.50
N LEU A 180 17.91 -6.41 -5.51
CA LEU A 180 17.20 -6.05 -4.28
C LEU A 180 17.97 -5.01 -3.47
N ILE A 181 19.27 -5.23 -3.23
CA ILE A 181 20.15 -4.29 -2.54
C ILE A 181 20.18 -2.96 -3.27
N TRP A 182 20.28 -2.98 -4.61
CA TRP A 182 20.27 -1.74 -5.39
C TRP A 182 18.92 -1.01 -5.22
N ILE A 183 17.78 -1.67 -5.40
CA ILE A 183 16.46 -1.02 -5.22
C ILE A 183 16.34 -0.45 -3.81
N VAL A 184 16.64 -1.23 -2.77
CA VAL A 184 16.54 -0.78 -1.37
C VAL A 184 17.47 0.41 -1.12
N ALA A 185 18.73 0.34 -1.56
CA ALA A 185 19.68 1.45 -1.43
C ALA A 185 19.19 2.72 -2.15
N SER A 186 18.68 2.60 -3.39
CA SER A 186 18.12 3.73 -4.14
C SER A 186 16.95 4.41 -3.43
N THR A 187 16.07 3.61 -2.82
CA THR A 187 14.90 4.13 -2.10
C THR A 187 15.27 4.69 -0.73
N ALA A 188 16.29 4.15 -0.07
CA ALA A 188 16.75 4.63 1.23
C ALA A 188 17.48 5.98 1.13
N THR A 189 18.18 6.24 0.02
CA THR A 189 18.87 7.52 -0.20
C THR A 189 17.93 8.70 -0.39
N VAL A 190 16.67 8.45 -0.78
CA VAL A 190 15.68 9.51 -0.99
C VAL A 190 14.71 9.54 0.19
N PRO A 191 14.78 10.54 1.09
CA PRO A 191 13.81 10.66 2.17
C PRO A 191 12.44 11.03 1.58
N ASN A 192 11.55 10.05 1.44
CA ASN A 192 10.18 10.30 1.01
C ASN A 192 9.33 10.78 2.19
N SER A 193 9.27 12.09 2.39
CA SER A 193 8.54 12.74 3.49
C SER A 193 7.26 13.42 2.98
N SER A 194 6.33 12.61 2.47
CA SER A 194 5.02 13.08 1.94
C SER A 194 4.27 14.02 2.89
N GLY A 195 4.37 13.82 4.21
CA GLY A 195 3.78 14.71 5.22
C GLY A 195 4.42 16.11 5.27
N SER A 196 5.75 16.18 5.14
CA SER A 196 6.45 17.47 5.10
C SER A 196 6.18 18.24 3.82
N ILE A 197 6.07 17.53 2.68
CA ILE A 197 5.74 18.11 1.38
C ILE A 197 4.31 18.66 1.40
N PHE A 198 3.37 17.94 2.01
CA PHE A 198 2.00 18.42 2.20
C PHE A 198 1.96 19.67 3.08
N CYS A 199 2.73 19.71 4.16
CA CYS A 199 2.87 20.89 5.02
C CYS A 199 3.45 22.08 4.25
N TYR A 200 4.50 21.85 3.45
CA TYR A 200 5.11 22.87 2.59
C TYR A 200 4.12 23.42 1.53
N GLN A 201 3.38 22.53 0.85
CA GLN A 201 2.37 22.90 -0.14
C GLN A 201 1.25 23.75 0.45
N THR A 202 0.81 23.44 1.67
CA THR A 202 -0.32 24.12 2.32
C THR A 202 0.09 25.38 3.08
N GLN A 203 1.23 25.38 3.78
CA GLN A 203 1.65 26.47 4.67
C GLN A 203 2.65 27.45 4.02
N CYS A 204 3.51 26.98 3.13
CA CYS A 204 4.55 27.83 2.51
C CYS A 204 4.13 28.31 1.12
N LEU A 205 3.60 27.40 0.29
CA LEU A 205 3.12 27.72 -1.06
C LEU A 205 1.68 28.24 -1.09
N ASN A 206 0.93 28.10 0.02
CA ASN A 206 -0.49 28.47 0.13
C ASN A 206 -1.35 27.93 -1.02
N LEU A 207 -1.06 26.70 -1.49
CA LEU A 207 -1.86 26.08 -2.54
C LEU A 207 -3.24 25.73 -2.00
N ASP A 208 -4.25 25.98 -2.81
CA ASP A 208 -5.61 25.59 -2.46
C ASP A 208 -5.70 24.07 -2.24
N PRO A 209 -6.43 23.61 -1.20
CA PRO A 209 -6.64 22.18 -0.95
C PRO A 209 -7.24 21.44 -2.15
N SER A 210 -7.97 22.15 -3.02
CA SER A 210 -8.48 21.62 -4.30
C SER A 210 -7.36 21.23 -5.26
N VAL A 211 -6.31 22.06 -5.39
CA VAL A 211 -5.14 21.79 -6.25
C VAL A 211 -4.35 20.60 -5.71
N VAL A 212 -4.16 20.52 -4.40
CA VAL A 212 -3.51 19.37 -3.74
C VAL A 212 -4.34 18.09 -3.86
N GLY A 213 -5.68 18.20 -3.86
CA GLY A 213 -6.58 17.08 -4.13
C GLY A 213 -6.48 16.61 -5.58
N MET A 214 -6.52 17.54 -6.54
CA MET A 214 -6.42 17.24 -7.97
C MET A 214 -5.08 16.63 -8.36
N SER A 215 -3.97 17.06 -7.75
CA SER A 215 -2.65 16.44 -8.00
C SER A 215 -2.62 14.96 -7.61
N LYS A 216 -3.30 14.57 -6.52
CA LYS A 216 -3.44 13.15 -6.14
C LYS A 216 -4.28 12.36 -7.13
N VAL A 217 -5.34 12.95 -7.68
CA VAL A 217 -6.14 12.32 -8.75
C VAL A 217 -5.29 12.10 -10.00
N ILE A 218 -4.54 13.12 -10.42
CA ILE A 218 -3.61 13.03 -11.57
C ILE A 218 -2.58 11.93 -11.32
N GLY A 219 -2.02 11.83 -10.10
CA GLY A 219 -1.09 10.77 -9.74
C GLY A 219 -1.70 9.37 -9.87
N GLN A 220 -2.95 9.18 -9.45
CA GLN A 220 -3.66 7.90 -9.63
C GLN A 220 -4.01 7.61 -11.10
N LEU A 221 -4.31 8.64 -11.89
CA LEU A 221 -4.50 8.51 -13.34
C LEU A 221 -3.21 8.08 -14.04
N MET A 222 -2.07 8.67 -13.65
CA MET A 222 -0.76 8.30 -14.16
C MET A 222 -0.43 6.84 -13.81
N LEU A 223 -0.73 6.41 -12.58
CA LEU A 223 -0.59 5.01 -12.17
C LEU A 223 -1.43 4.08 -13.05
N LEU A 224 -2.69 4.43 -13.31
CA LEU A 224 -3.60 3.66 -14.16
C LEU A 224 -3.06 3.54 -15.60
N VAL A 225 -2.61 4.64 -16.19
CA VAL A 225 -2.02 4.65 -17.54
C VAL A 225 -0.76 3.79 -17.58
N MET A 226 0.09 3.88 -16.55
CA MET A 226 1.31 3.09 -16.46
C MET A 226 1.04 1.59 -16.31
N THR A 227 0.06 1.18 -15.48
CA THR A 227 -0.26 -0.24 -15.29
C THR A 227 -0.86 -0.85 -16.55
N VAL A 228 -1.75 -0.14 -17.24
CA VAL A 228 -2.34 -0.58 -18.52
C VAL A 228 -1.28 -0.64 -19.62
N SER A 229 -0.39 0.35 -19.70
CA SER A 229 0.71 0.36 -20.67
C SER A 229 1.70 -0.76 -20.40
N TYR A 230 1.99 -1.04 -19.13
CA TYR A 230 2.81 -2.17 -18.72
C TYR A 230 2.20 -3.49 -19.18
N ASP A 231 0.89 -3.66 -18.97
CA ASP A 231 0.18 -4.88 -19.35
C ASP A 231 0.23 -5.17 -20.85
N ARG A 232 0.12 -4.12 -21.68
CA ARG A 232 0.01 -4.22 -23.13
C ARG A 232 1.35 -4.25 -23.86
N LEU A 233 2.30 -3.39 -23.45
CA LEU A 233 3.50 -3.09 -24.24
C LEU A 233 4.79 -3.57 -23.57
N TRP A 234 4.90 -3.45 -22.25
CA TRP A 234 6.18 -3.65 -21.56
C TRP A 234 6.40 -5.04 -20.96
N LYS A 235 5.40 -5.93 -20.95
CA LYS A 235 5.57 -7.34 -20.52
C LYS A 235 6.68 -8.09 -21.27
N HIS A 236 6.96 -7.71 -22.52
CA HIS A 236 8.00 -8.35 -23.33
C HIS A 236 9.41 -7.77 -23.10
N VAL A 237 9.53 -6.65 -22.39
CA VAL A 237 10.81 -6.00 -22.11
C VAL A 237 11.44 -6.65 -20.87
N PRO A 238 12.76 -6.95 -20.87
CA PRO A 238 13.41 -7.52 -19.70
C PRO A 238 13.29 -6.59 -18.50
N MET A 239 12.90 -7.14 -17.34
CA MET A 239 12.65 -6.40 -16.09
C MET A 239 13.80 -5.47 -15.70
N ARG A 240 15.06 -5.85 -15.96
CA ARG A 240 16.24 -5.04 -15.65
C ARG A 240 16.24 -3.68 -16.36
N LYS A 241 15.80 -3.64 -17.63
CA LYS A 241 15.72 -2.38 -18.39
C LYS A 241 14.60 -1.49 -17.83
N LEU A 242 13.47 -2.08 -17.48
CA LEU A 242 12.34 -1.37 -16.89
C LEU A 242 12.71 -0.74 -15.55
N VAL A 243 13.38 -1.48 -14.66
CA VAL A 243 13.87 -0.95 -13.37
C VAL A 243 14.81 0.23 -13.58
N GLY A 244 15.72 0.15 -14.56
CA GLY A 244 16.63 1.26 -14.89
C GLY A 244 15.89 2.51 -15.37
N ILE A 245 14.91 2.37 -16.26
CA ILE A 245 14.08 3.49 -16.74
C ILE A 245 13.32 4.13 -15.58
N VAL A 246 12.71 3.32 -14.71
CA VAL A 246 11.97 3.80 -13.53
C VAL A 246 12.89 4.54 -12.57
N GLN A 247 14.12 4.05 -12.33
CA GLN A 247 15.09 4.74 -11.47
C GLN A 247 15.55 6.08 -12.06
N ILE A 248 15.75 6.18 -13.38
CA ILE A 248 16.09 7.46 -14.02
C ILE A 248 14.94 8.46 -13.89
N LEU A 249 13.71 8.03 -14.17
CA LEU A 249 12.51 8.87 -14.00
C LEU A 249 12.35 9.31 -12.54
N TYR A 250 12.57 8.40 -11.59
CA TYR A 250 12.50 8.69 -10.17
C TYR A 250 13.57 9.71 -9.74
N ALA A 251 14.82 9.52 -10.16
CA ALA A 251 15.91 10.47 -9.89
C ALA A 251 15.61 11.86 -10.47
N SER A 252 15.07 11.93 -11.70
CA SER A 252 14.64 13.18 -12.32
C SER A 252 13.55 13.88 -11.49
N SER A 253 12.57 13.14 -10.97
CA SER A 253 11.51 13.70 -10.13
C SER A 253 12.05 14.29 -8.84
N VAL A 254 12.95 13.56 -8.16
CA VAL A 254 13.57 14.03 -6.90
C VAL A 254 14.42 15.28 -7.12
N LEU A 255 15.14 15.36 -8.25
CA LEU A 255 15.89 16.56 -8.61
C LEU A 255 14.97 17.77 -8.81
N LEU A 256 13.81 17.59 -9.44
CA LEU A 256 12.81 18.66 -9.58
C LEU A 256 12.26 19.10 -8.22
N ASP A 257 11.97 18.16 -7.32
CA ASP A 257 11.52 18.46 -5.96
C ASP A 257 12.59 19.25 -5.18
N LEU A 258 13.87 18.87 -5.30
CA LEU A 258 14.98 19.58 -4.68
C LEU A 258 15.13 21.00 -5.22
N ILE A 259 14.98 21.21 -6.53
CA ILE A 259 15.01 22.54 -7.15
C ILE A 259 13.86 23.41 -6.61
N LEU A 260 12.67 22.84 -6.45
CA LEU A 260 11.51 23.54 -5.91
C LEU A 260 11.70 23.96 -4.44
N VAL A 261 12.26 23.06 -3.62
CA VAL A 261 12.47 23.31 -2.18
C VAL A 261 13.64 24.26 -1.92
N THR A 262 14.73 24.16 -2.70
CA THR A 262 15.90 25.04 -2.55
C THR A 262 15.67 26.46 -3.03
N GLN A 263 14.50 26.76 -3.61
CA GLN A 263 14.13 28.10 -4.08
C GLN A 263 15.22 28.76 -4.96
N VAL A 264 16.00 27.96 -5.70
CA VAL A 264 17.04 28.49 -6.61
C VAL A 264 16.44 29.40 -7.69
N ASN A 265 15.12 29.32 -7.91
CA ASN A 265 14.36 30.26 -8.74
C ASN A 265 14.28 31.68 -8.16
N LEU A 266 14.35 31.86 -6.83
CA LEU A 266 14.33 33.17 -6.17
C LEU A 266 15.73 33.81 -6.07
N ASP A 267 16.78 33.01 -5.84
CA ASP A 267 18.16 33.51 -5.77
C ASP A 267 18.71 33.98 -7.14
N ARG A 268 18.16 33.46 -8.24
CA ARG A 268 18.46 33.94 -9.60
C ARG A 268 17.54 35.07 -10.06
N GLY A 269 16.97 35.90 -9.17
CA GLY A 269 16.37 37.20 -9.52
C GLY A 269 15.42 37.23 -10.72
N GLY A 270 14.77 36.10 -11.02
CA GLY A 270 14.06 35.85 -12.25
C GLY A 270 12.65 35.43 -11.92
N GLN A 271 11.75 36.38 -12.04
CA GLN A 271 10.32 36.30 -11.81
C GLN A 271 9.67 35.25 -12.74
N TRP A 272 9.86 33.96 -12.45
CA TRP A 272 9.09 32.88 -13.07
C TRP A 272 7.91 32.55 -12.16
N SER A 273 6.92 33.42 -12.21
CA SER A 273 5.55 33.10 -11.85
C SER A 273 5.03 32.04 -12.83
N ILE A 274 5.17 30.77 -12.47
CA ILE A 274 4.39 29.70 -13.08
C ILE A 274 3.08 29.65 -12.30
N LEU A 275 2.11 30.40 -12.81
CA LEU A 275 0.67 30.25 -12.54
C LEU A 275 0.18 28.88 -13.03
#